data_AF-A0A2N3RHC9-F1
#
_entry.id   AF-A0A2N3RHC9-F1
#
_cell.length_a   1.000
_cell.length_b   1.000
_cell.length_c   1.000
_cell.angle_alpha   90.00
_cell.angle_beta   90.00
_cell.angle_gamma   90.00
#
_symmetry.space_group_name_H-M   'P 1'
#
loop_
_entity.id
_entity.type
_entity.pdbx_description
1 polymer ?
#
loop_
_entity_poly.entity_id
_entity_poly.type
_entity_poly.pdbx_seq_one_letter_code
_entity_poly.pdbx_strand_id
1 'polypeptide(L)'
;MVEVPDGNQGVDAGVKKVNEGESGLTLTGDAQNVHSIAVKKFYVSPEYADVVKRQLPSATSIRLIAGDCAADLGEDVPDTQTKFFEVVLDGHQLFLEAYVDDGEGSRGPGYTTFLFAKEKPKKRIEELQCKAL
;
A
#
# COMPACT_ATOMS: atom_id res chain seq x y z
N MET A 1 9.27 -7.21 17.58
CA MET A 1 8.56 -8.44 17.12
C MET A 1 7.17 -8.36 17.69
N VAL A 2 6.15 -8.42 16.84
CA VAL A 2 4.75 -8.15 17.19
C VAL A 2 3.94 -9.42 17.01
N GLU A 3 2.93 -9.63 17.85
CA GLU A 3 2.00 -10.74 17.71
C GLU A 3 0.87 -10.34 16.77
N VAL A 4 0.68 -11.09 15.69
CA VAL A 4 -0.41 -10.91 14.74
C VAL A 4 -1.21 -12.21 14.64
N PRO A 5 -2.51 -12.16 14.27
CA PRO A 5 -3.27 -13.38 14.01
C PRO A 5 -2.53 -14.28 13.01
N ASP A 6 -2.48 -15.58 13.30
CA ASP A 6 -1.80 -16.57 12.46
C ASP A 6 -2.61 -16.99 11.22
N GLY A 7 -3.88 -16.60 11.15
CA GLY A 7 -4.80 -16.90 10.05
C GLY A 7 -5.57 -18.22 10.23
N ASN A 8 -5.33 -18.97 11.31
CA ASN A 8 -6.09 -20.17 11.64
C ASN A 8 -7.49 -19.79 12.19
N GLN A 9 -8.43 -20.73 12.10
CA GLN A 9 -9.81 -20.54 12.54
C GLN A 9 -10.20 -21.54 13.63
N GLY A 10 -11.13 -21.12 14.51
CA GLY A 10 -11.70 -22.00 15.52
C GLY A 10 -10.77 -22.27 16.70
N VAL A 11 -10.76 -23.50 17.20
CA VAL A 11 -9.96 -23.91 18.39
C VAL A 11 -8.45 -23.83 18.15
N ASP A 12 -8.04 -23.75 16.89
CA ASP A 12 -6.65 -23.63 16.47
C ASP A 12 -6.25 -22.19 16.14
N ALA A 13 -7.14 -21.20 16.38
CA ALA A 13 -6.83 -19.79 16.19
C ALA A 13 -5.76 -19.35 17.19
N GLY A 14 -4.64 -18.82 16.67
CA GLY A 14 -3.50 -18.40 17.47
C GLY A 14 -2.91 -17.07 17.02
N VAL A 15 -1.77 -16.75 17.62
CA VAL A 15 -0.95 -15.60 17.21
C VAL A 15 0.39 -16.10 16.72
N LYS A 16 0.89 -15.51 15.63
CA LYS A 16 2.26 -15.69 15.17
C LYS A 16 3.08 -14.46 15.51
N LYS A 17 4.35 -14.67 15.86
CA LYS A 17 5.30 -13.58 16.02
C LYS A 17 5.85 -13.20 14.65
N VAL A 18 5.58 -11.98 14.23
CA VAL A 18 6.15 -11.41 13.00
C VAL A 18 7.15 -10.31 13.35
N ASN A 19 8.12 -10.15 12.46
CA ASN A 19 8.98 -8.98 12.48
C ASN A 19 8.24 -7.81 11.81
N GLU A 20 8.37 -6.59 12.33
CA GLU A 20 7.84 -5.36 11.69
C GLU A 20 8.45 -5.14 10.29
N GLY A 21 9.59 -5.78 10.01
CA GLY A 21 10.19 -5.83 8.67
C GLY A 21 9.55 -6.83 7.70
N GLU A 22 8.72 -7.77 8.16
CA GLU A 22 8.09 -8.79 7.30
C GLU A 22 7.13 -8.12 6.31
N SER A 23 7.26 -8.47 5.03
CA SER A 23 6.46 -7.88 3.96
C SER A 23 6.05 -8.99 2.99
N GLY A 24 4.78 -9.00 2.59
CA GLY A 24 4.32 -9.80 1.45
C GLY A 24 4.70 -9.11 0.15
N LEU A 25 5.13 -9.88 -0.84
CA LEU A 25 5.46 -9.37 -2.18
C LEU A 25 4.65 -10.11 -3.23
N THR A 26 3.91 -9.37 -4.06
CA THR A 26 3.23 -9.91 -5.23
C THR A 26 3.77 -9.21 -6.48
N LEU A 27 4.20 -10.00 -7.46
CA LEU A 27 4.69 -9.53 -8.75
C LEU A 27 3.63 -9.84 -9.81
N THR A 28 3.18 -8.82 -10.54
CA THR A 28 2.22 -8.99 -11.65
C THR A 28 2.91 -8.61 -12.94
N GLY A 29 2.82 -9.50 -13.94
CA GLY A 29 3.59 -9.38 -15.16
C GLY A 29 3.17 -10.38 -16.22
N ASP A 30 3.95 -10.42 -17.30
CA ASP A 30 3.92 -11.46 -18.33
C ASP A 30 5.23 -12.27 -18.30
N ALA A 31 5.41 -13.16 -19.29
CA ALA A 31 6.58 -14.05 -19.37
C ALA A 31 7.92 -13.31 -19.51
N GLN A 32 7.93 -12.03 -19.90
CA GLN A 32 9.12 -11.25 -20.18
C GLN A 32 9.27 -10.04 -19.25
N ASN A 33 8.17 -9.53 -18.69
CA ASN A 33 8.16 -8.26 -17.97
C ASN A 33 7.33 -8.33 -16.68
N VAL A 34 7.89 -7.75 -15.61
CA VAL A 34 7.10 -7.30 -14.46
C VAL A 34 6.50 -5.93 -14.79
N HIS A 35 5.19 -5.83 -14.63
CA HIS A 35 4.41 -4.61 -14.86
C HIS A 35 4.14 -3.85 -13.57
N SER A 36 3.92 -4.60 -12.48
CA SER A 36 3.71 -4.02 -11.16
C SER A 36 4.18 -4.92 -10.02
N ILE A 37 4.42 -4.29 -8.87
CA ILE A 37 4.88 -4.92 -7.64
C ILE A 37 4.01 -4.40 -6.49
N ALA A 38 3.29 -5.30 -5.82
CA ALA A 38 2.59 -4.98 -4.59
C ALA A 38 3.41 -5.42 -3.38
N VAL A 39 3.69 -4.49 -2.47
CA VAL A 39 4.32 -4.74 -1.18
C VAL A 39 3.26 -4.57 -0.09
N LYS A 40 2.94 -5.66 0.62
CA LYS A 40 1.97 -5.68 1.72
C LYS A 40 2.69 -5.64 3.06
N LYS A 41 2.48 -4.57 3.83
CA LYS A 41 3.04 -4.37 5.17
C LYS A 41 2.00 -4.69 6.24
N PHE A 42 2.42 -5.43 7.27
CA PHE A 42 1.60 -5.83 8.41
C PHE A 42 1.48 -4.70 9.44
N TYR A 43 0.92 -3.55 9.03
CA TYR A 43 0.42 -2.47 9.90
C TYR A 43 -0.29 -1.42 9.03
N VAL A 44 -1.31 -0.79 9.59
CA VAL A 44 -1.97 0.38 9.00
C VAL A 44 -1.12 1.63 9.24
N SER A 45 -0.88 2.42 8.20
CA SER A 45 -0.18 3.69 8.30
C SER A 45 -0.78 4.71 7.33
N PRO A 46 -1.30 5.85 7.81
CA PRO A 46 -1.75 6.93 6.92
C PRO A 46 -0.57 7.70 6.29
N GLU A 47 0.64 7.57 6.84
CA GLU A 47 1.86 8.26 6.39
C GLU A 47 2.60 7.50 5.26
N TYR A 48 1.91 7.19 4.16
CA TYR A 48 2.46 6.33 3.09
C TYR A 48 3.80 6.83 2.54
N ALA A 49 3.93 8.13 2.27
CA ALA A 49 5.14 8.70 1.69
C ALA A 49 6.35 8.54 2.62
N ASP A 50 6.17 8.68 3.94
CA ASP A 50 7.26 8.57 4.90
C ASP A 50 7.67 7.13 5.13
N VAL A 51 6.72 6.18 5.10
CA VAL A 51 7.04 4.75 5.08
C VAL A 51 7.93 4.44 3.87
N VAL A 52 7.54 4.88 2.66
CA VAL A 52 8.31 4.58 1.45
C VAL A 52 9.68 5.25 1.47
N LYS A 53 9.78 6.53 1.89
CA LYS A 53 11.08 7.22 2.01
C LYS A 53 12.06 6.51 2.94
N ARG A 54 11.59 5.92 4.04
CA ARG A 54 12.44 5.18 4.98
C ARG A 54 12.95 3.85 4.41
N GLN A 55 12.30 3.30 3.40
CA GLN A 55 12.65 2.01 2.78
C GLN A 55 13.46 2.15 1.50
N LEU A 56 13.47 3.34 0.88
CA LEU A 56 14.16 3.60 -0.38
C LEU A 56 15.44 4.41 -0.17
N PRO A 57 16.38 4.41 -1.14
CA PRO A 57 17.57 5.26 -1.10
C PRO A 57 17.22 6.73 -0.88
N SER A 58 18.09 7.47 -0.18
CA SER A 58 17.86 8.88 0.20
C SER A 58 17.69 9.84 -0.99
N ALA A 59 18.18 9.46 -2.18
CA ALA A 59 18.03 10.24 -3.40
C ALA A 59 16.64 10.10 -4.06
N THR A 60 15.77 9.23 -3.53
CA THR A 60 14.44 9.00 -4.07
C THR A 60 13.55 10.22 -3.86
N SER A 61 12.90 10.70 -4.91
CA SER A 61 11.84 11.70 -4.79
C SER A 61 10.47 11.03 -4.78
N ILE A 62 9.56 11.53 -3.95
CA ILE A 62 8.17 11.07 -3.87
C ILE A 62 7.27 12.29 -3.88
N ARG A 63 6.32 12.33 -4.81
CA ARG A 63 5.40 13.45 -4.99
C ARG A 63 3.97 12.93 -5.12
N LEU A 64 3.06 13.48 -4.32
CA LEU A 64 1.62 13.19 -4.44
C LEU A 64 1.11 13.70 -5.80
N ILE A 65 0.38 12.86 -6.53
CA ILE A 65 -0.21 13.18 -7.84
C ILE A 65 -1.73 13.07 -7.85
N ALA A 66 -2.30 12.31 -6.92
CA ALA A 66 -3.73 12.32 -6.64
C ALA A 66 -4.01 11.81 -5.21
N GLY A 67 -5.05 12.33 -4.59
CA GLY A 67 -5.54 11.93 -3.26
C GLY A 67 -6.98 12.40 -3.06
N ASP A 68 -7.45 12.48 -1.82
CA ASP A 68 -8.81 12.93 -1.49
C ASP A 68 -9.88 12.17 -2.31
N CYS A 69 -9.80 10.83 -2.33
CA CYS A 69 -10.65 9.98 -3.14
C CYS A 69 -12.06 9.86 -2.54
N ALA A 70 -13.10 10.12 -3.33
CA ALA A 70 -14.47 10.22 -2.84
C ALA A 70 -15.05 8.89 -2.32
N ALA A 71 -14.44 7.75 -2.68
CA ALA A 71 -14.86 6.41 -2.23
C ALA A 71 -14.66 6.17 -0.71
N ASP A 72 -13.92 7.05 -0.02
CA ASP A 72 -13.55 6.88 1.39
C ASP A 72 -14.19 7.95 2.33
N LEU A 73 -15.30 8.57 1.92
CA LEU A 73 -16.02 9.57 2.74
C LEU A 73 -17.01 8.92 3.72
N GLY A 74 -16.48 8.33 4.79
CA GLY A 74 -17.22 8.08 6.04
C GLY A 74 -16.66 9.00 7.14
N GLU A 75 -17.53 9.68 7.89
CA GLU A 75 -17.14 10.77 8.83
C GLU A 75 -16.19 10.35 9.98
N ASP A 76 -15.93 9.05 10.17
CA ASP A 76 -15.15 8.51 11.29
C ASP A 76 -13.97 7.60 10.88
N VAL A 77 -13.59 7.55 9.60
CA VAL A 77 -12.43 6.75 9.17
C VAL A 77 -11.16 7.63 9.22
N PRO A 78 -10.06 7.22 9.88
CA PRO A 78 -8.78 7.92 9.76
C PRO A 78 -8.40 8.09 8.28
N ASP A 79 -7.54 9.06 7.94
CA ASP A 79 -7.07 9.37 6.57
C ASP A 79 -6.24 8.20 5.96
N THR A 80 -6.90 7.06 5.78
CA THR A 80 -6.43 5.82 5.18
C THR A 80 -6.84 5.74 3.72
N GLN A 81 -7.30 6.87 3.16
CA GLN A 81 -7.77 6.95 1.79
C GLN A 81 -6.68 6.51 0.82
N THR A 82 -7.11 5.98 -0.32
CA THR A 82 -6.14 5.65 -1.38
C THR A 82 -5.41 6.91 -1.84
N LYS A 83 -4.08 6.85 -1.94
CA LYS A 83 -3.24 7.96 -2.43
C LYS A 83 -2.32 7.49 -3.54
N PHE A 84 -2.08 8.38 -4.49
CA PHE A 84 -1.25 8.11 -5.66
C PHE A 84 -0.05 9.04 -5.69
N PHE A 85 1.12 8.46 -5.91
CA PHE A 85 2.38 9.16 -5.93
C PHE A 85 3.15 8.89 -7.23
N GLU A 86 3.95 9.85 -7.63
CA GLU A 86 5.08 9.67 -8.52
C GLU A 86 6.33 9.45 -7.68
N VAL A 87 7.11 8.44 -8.04
CA VAL A 87 8.35 8.05 -7.38
C VAL A 87 9.48 8.10 -8.41
N VAL A 88 10.53 8.86 -8.15
CA VAL A 88 11.74 8.83 -8.99
C VAL A 88 12.85 8.16 -8.19
N LEU A 89 13.26 6.97 -8.64
CA LEU A 89 14.29 6.13 -8.03
C LEU A 89 15.43 5.95 -9.03
N ASP A 90 16.64 6.37 -8.69
CA ASP A 90 17.83 6.26 -9.56
C ASP A 90 17.60 6.81 -11.00
N GLY A 91 16.83 7.89 -11.11
CA GLY A 91 16.46 8.50 -12.40
C GLY A 91 15.32 7.80 -13.15
N HIS A 92 14.80 6.67 -12.63
CA HIS A 92 13.64 5.98 -13.17
C HIS A 92 12.36 6.47 -12.51
N GLN A 93 11.39 6.88 -13.34
CA GLN A 93 10.06 7.25 -12.89
C GLN A 93 9.17 6.01 -12.75
N LEU A 94 8.50 5.91 -11.61
CA LEU A 94 7.50 4.92 -11.27
C LEU A 94 6.28 5.63 -10.67
N PHE A 95 5.17 4.90 -10.60
CA PHE A 95 3.95 5.35 -9.94
C PHE A 95 3.62 4.42 -8.80
N LEU A 96 3.12 4.98 -7.70
CA LEU A 96 2.77 4.27 -6.50
C LEU A 96 1.30 4.54 -6.17
N GLU A 97 0.52 3.47 -6.04
CA GLU A 97 -0.78 3.48 -5.38
C GLU A 97 -0.59 2.92 -3.96
N ALA A 98 -1.03 3.67 -2.94
CA ALA A 98 -0.95 3.25 -1.55
C ALA A 98 -2.32 3.34 -0.88
N TYR A 99 -2.72 2.26 -0.21
CA TYR A 99 -4.01 2.17 0.45
C TYR A 99 -3.96 1.19 1.62
N VAL A 100 -4.88 1.38 2.56
CA VAL A 100 -5.14 0.42 3.62
C VAL A 100 -6.11 -0.63 3.14
N ASP A 101 -5.73 -1.89 3.33
CA ASP A 101 -6.61 -3.05 3.19
C ASP A 101 -7.07 -3.37 4.61
N ASP A 102 -8.29 -2.93 4.95
CA ASP A 102 -8.94 -3.17 6.24
C ASP A 102 -9.30 -4.64 6.45
N GLY A 103 -9.14 -5.46 5.40
CA GLY A 103 -9.25 -6.90 5.46
C GLY A 103 -10.62 -7.31 5.95
N GLU A 104 -11.69 -6.94 5.22
CA GLU A 104 -13.05 -7.43 5.47
C GLU A 104 -13.02 -8.92 5.86
N GLY A 105 -13.29 -9.19 7.15
CA GLY A 105 -13.35 -10.53 7.73
C GLY A 105 -12.14 -11.00 8.55
N SER A 106 -11.00 -10.32 8.56
CA SER A 106 -9.83 -10.71 9.36
C SER A 106 -9.70 -9.83 10.60
N ARG A 107 -9.74 -10.44 11.80
CA ARG A 107 -9.59 -9.76 13.11
C ARG A 107 -8.14 -9.28 13.38
N GLY A 108 -7.41 -8.87 12.35
CA GLY A 108 -6.05 -8.36 12.42
C GLY A 108 -6.00 -6.83 12.37
N PRO A 109 -4.84 -6.21 12.65
CA PRO A 109 -4.69 -4.75 12.71
C PRO A 109 -4.78 -4.03 11.34
N GLY A 110 -5.26 -4.70 10.29
CA GLY A 110 -5.25 -4.22 8.90
C GLY A 110 -3.85 -4.25 8.26
N TYR A 111 -3.79 -3.91 6.98
CA TYR A 111 -2.55 -3.89 6.20
C TYR A 111 -2.42 -2.59 5.42
N THR A 112 -1.19 -2.20 5.12
CA THR A 112 -0.92 -1.18 4.11
C THR A 112 -0.34 -1.84 2.87
N THR A 113 -0.93 -1.57 1.71
CA THR A 113 -0.43 -2.05 0.42
C THR A 113 0.22 -0.90 -0.34
N PHE A 114 1.42 -1.14 -0.87
CA PHE A 114 2.15 -0.24 -1.74
C PHE A 114 2.30 -0.91 -3.12
N LEU A 115 1.53 -0.46 -4.10
CA LEU A 115 1.54 -0.97 -5.47
C LEU A 115 2.37 -0.05 -6.36
N PHE A 116 3.56 -0.50 -6.74
CA PHE A 116 4.42 0.17 -7.70
C PHE A 116 4.09 -0.29 -9.12
N ALA A 117 3.94 0.64 -10.05
CA ALA A 117 3.69 0.38 -11.46
C ALA A 117 4.53 1.31 -12.35
N LYS A 118 4.81 0.84 -13.57
CA LYS A 118 5.52 1.64 -14.59
C LYS A 118 4.64 2.72 -15.21
N GLU A 119 3.33 2.48 -15.29
CA GLU A 119 2.38 3.37 -15.94
C GLU A 119 1.57 4.17 -14.93
N LYS A 120 1.23 5.42 -15.29
CA LYS A 120 0.41 6.29 -14.43
C LYS A 120 -1.00 5.68 -14.33
N PRO A 121 -1.53 5.41 -13.13
CA PRO A 121 -2.81 4.71 -12.94
C PRO A 121 -4.02 5.64 -13.15
N LYS A 122 -4.12 6.28 -14.33
CA LYS A 122 -5.16 7.27 -14.65
C LYS A 122 -6.57 6.71 -14.46
N LYS A 123 -6.81 5.51 -15.00
CA LYS A 123 -8.11 4.83 -14.90
C LYS A 123 -8.53 4.62 -13.45
N ARG A 124 -7.58 4.21 -12.59
CA ARG A 124 -7.84 3.96 -11.16
C ARG A 124 -8.13 5.26 -10.40
N ILE A 125 -7.36 6.32 -10.68
CA ILE A 125 -7.57 7.67 -10.13
C ILE A 125 -8.98 8.17 -10.48
N GLU A 126 -9.42 7.98 -11.73
CA GLU A 126 -10.75 8.34 -12.19
C GLU A 126 -11.86 7.49 -11.55
N GLU A 127 -11.68 6.16 -11.50
CA GLU A 127 -12.62 5.21 -10.89
C GLU A 127 -12.86 5.50 -9.40
N LEU A 128 -11.81 5.87 -8.67
CA LEU A 128 -11.88 6.26 -7.25
C LEU A 128 -12.26 7.72 -7.03
N GLN A 129 -12.49 8.47 -8.12
CA GLN A 129 -12.88 9.89 -8.08
C GLN A 129 -11.91 10.75 -7.24
N CYS A 130 -10.61 10.48 -7.38
CA CYS A 130 -9.58 11.20 -6.64
C CYS A 130 -9.33 12.59 -7.23
N LYS A 131 -8.97 13.53 -6.37
CA LYS A 131 -8.51 14.85 -6.77
C LYS A 131 -7.08 14.78 -7.29
N ALA A 132 -6.89 15.04 -8.58
CA ALA A 132 -5.56 15.16 -9.18
C ALA A 132 -4.86 16.46 -8.75
N LEU A 133 -3.52 16.42 -8.68
CA LEU A 133 -2.65 17.54 -8.29
C LEU A 133 -1.64 17.90 -9.39
#